data_AF-A0A151SMZ1-F1
#
_entry.id   AF-A0A151SMZ1-F1
#
_cell.length_a   1.000
_cell.length_b   1.000
_cell.length_c   1.000
_cell.angle_alpha   90.00
_cell.angle_beta   90.00
_cell.angle_gamma   90.00
#
_symmetry.space_group_name_H-M   'P 1'
#
loop_
_entity.id
_entity.type
_entity.pdbx_description
1 polymer ?
#
loop_
_entity_poly.entity_id
_entity_poly.type
_entity_poly.pdbx_seq_one_letter_code
_entity_poly.pdbx_strand_id
1 'polypeptide(L)'
;LQWLTRVENTMSSSWVETGIFDFVQLAKCDLHLFDPQMLLSAIFFWNRETRAFEFPCGFICPTLLDIATITGLAPIGDRFYPDAFEEEISIKETFISWDKKTYLAFINSYIGKPGTPVLTSEHIAFLMY
;
A
#
# COMPACT_ATOMS: atom_id res chain seq x y z
N LEU A 1 3.36 6.26 11.37
CA LEU A 1 4.83 6.26 11.53
C LEU A 1 5.33 5.26 12.58
N GLN A 2 4.90 5.30 13.85
CA GLN A 2 5.38 4.34 14.88
C GLN A 2 5.18 2.86 14.49
N TRP A 3 4.02 2.50 13.93
CA TRP A 3 3.75 1.13 13.47
C TRP A 3 4.70 0.72 12.32
N LEU A 4 4.87 1.60 11.33
CA LEU A 4 5.79 1.39 10.21
C LEU A 4 7.23 1.18 10.69
N THR A 5 7.78 2.08 11.51
CA THR A 5 9.15 1.93 12.04
C THR A 5 9.34 0.60 12.76
N ARG A 6 8.33 0.16 13.51
CA ARG A 6 8.35 -1.11 14.21
C ARG A 6 8.36 -2.31 13.26
N VAL A 7 7.46 -2.34 12.27
CA VAL A 7 7.36 -3.46 11.31
C VAL A 7 8.57 -3.50 10.40
N GLU A 8 9.03 -2.35 9.92
CA GLU A 8 10.20 -2.21 9.04
C GLU A 8 11.49 -2.75 9.68
N ASN A 9 11.72 -2.48 10.97
CA ASN A 9 12.87 -3.01 11.69
C ASN A 9 12.96 -4.54 11.64
N THR A 10 11.82 -5.23 11.46
CA THR A 10 11.78 -6.70 11.38
C THR A 10 11.66 -7.19 9.94
N MET A 11 10.88 -6.52 9.10
CA MET A 11 10.43 -7.04 7.79
C MET A 11 11.14 -6.40 6.58
N SER A 12 12.02 -5.42 6.78
CA SER A 12 12.71 -4.71 5.70
C SER A 12 13.41 -5.65 4.71
N SER A 13 14.12 -6.68 5.18
CA SER A 13 14.80 -7.65 4.31
C SER A 13 13.81 -8.41 3.42
N SER A 14 12.70 -8.89 3.98
CA SER A 14 11.64 -9.58 3.25
C SER A 14 10.98 -8.66 2.21
N TRP A 15 10.81 -7.37 2.53
CA TRP A 15 10.25 -6.40 1.59
C TRP A 15 11.19 -6.10 0.43
N VAL A 16 12.50 -6.08 0.66
CA VAL A 16 13.50 -5.91 -0.40
C VAL A 16 13.50 -7.13 -1.31
N GLU A 17 13.50 -8.34 -0.74
CA GLU A 17 13.43 -9.59 -1.51
C GLU A 17 12.14 -9.71 -2.34
N THR A 18 11.02 -9.22 -1.82
CA THR A 18 9.72 -9.22 -2.51
C THR A 18 9.56 -8.02 -3.46
N GLY A 19 10.46 -7.05 -3.45
CA GLY A 19 10.39 -5.85 -4.30
C GLY A 19 9.36 -4.79 -3.88
N ILE A 20 8.83 -4.87 -2.66
CA ILE A 20 7.82 -3.91 -2.15
C ILE A 20 8.41 -2.85 -1.22
N PHE A 21 9.71 -2.91 -0.92
CA PHE A 21 10.35 -2.01 0.04
C PHE A 21 10.14 -0.54 -0.32
N ASP A 22 10.46 -0.14 -1.55
CA ASP A 22 10.34 1.25 -2.00
C ASP A 22 8.89 1.75 -1.98
N PHE A 23 7.92 0.88 -2.32
CA PHE A 23 6.49 1.18 -2.21
C PHE A 23 6.09 1.48 -0.76
N VAL A 24 6.54 0.68 0.20
CA VAL A 24 6.25 0.91 1.62
C VAL A 24 6.91 2.20 2.12
N GLN A 25 8.09 2.56 1.59
CA GLN A 25 8.74 3.83 1.94
C GLN A 25 7.95 5.05 1.45
N LEU A 26 7.19 4.95 0.36
CA LEU A 26 6.31 6.05 -0.09
C LEU A 26 5.30 6.46 0.98
N ALA A 27 4.85 5.53 1.84
CA ALA A 27 3.96 5.85 2.94
C ALA A 27 4.61 6.73 4.04
N LYS A 28 5.94 6.91 4.01
CA LYS A 28 6.67 7.87 4.86
C LYS A 28 6.74 9.26 4.25
N CYS A 29 6.59 9.38 2.93
CA CYS A 29 6.68 10.66 2.25
C CYS A 29 5.53 11.54 2.72
N ASP A 30 5.88 12.75 3.15
CA ASP A 30 4.87 13.76 3.43
C ASP A 30 4.12 14.06 2.12
N LEU A 31 2.80 14.15 2.20
CA LEU A 31 1.97 14.52 1.05
C LEU A 31 2.39 15.88 0.47
N HIS A 32 3.01 16.75 1.28
CA HIS A 32 3.59 18.02 0.84
C HIS A 32 4.77 17.88 -0.15
N LEU A 33 5.40 16.70 -0.25
CA LEU A 33 6.44 16.43 -1.24
C LEU A 33 5.85 16.16 -2.63
N PHE A 34 4.58 15.79 -2.70
CA PHE A 34 3.86 15.65 -3.95
C PHE A 34 3.15 16.96 -4.29
N ASP A 35 2.96 17.23 -5.58
CA ASP A 35 2.13 18.33 -6.04
C ASP A 35 0.70 18.17 -5.45
N PRO A 36 0.23 19.10 -4.59
CA PRO A 36 -1.07 18.96 -3.95
C PRO A 36 -2.24 18.90 -4.95
N GLN A 37 -2.14 19.60 -6.08
CA GLN A 37 -3.15 19.58 -7.14
C GLN A 37 -3.22 18.20 -7.81
N MET A 38 -2.08 17.55 -7.95
CA MET A 38 -1.99 16.18 -8.48
C MET A 38 -2.61 15.15 -7.52
N LEU A 39 -2.36 15.27 -6.22
CA LEU A 39 -3.00 14.39 -5.23
C LEU A 39 -4.52 14.59 -5.17
N LEU A 40 -4.98 15.84 -5.16
CA LEU A 40 -6.40 16.15 -5.17
C LEU A 40 -7.08 15.62 -6.44
N SER A 41 -6.46 15.78 -7.60
CA SER A 41 -7.01 15.23 -8.85
C SER A 41 -7.08 13.71 -8.84
N ALA A 42 -6.11 13.01 -8.24
CA ALA A 42 -6.20 11.56 -8.01
C ALA A 42 -7.37 11.20 -7.12
N ILE A 43 -7.61 11.92 -6.02
CA ILE A 43 -8.72 11.63 -5.11
C ILE A 43 -10.08 11.90 -5.77
N PHE A 44 -10.21 12.99 -6.52
CA PHE A 44 -11.50 13.43 -7.08
C PHE A 44 -11.89 12.70 -8.37
N PHE A 45 -10.93 12.42 -9.23
CA PHE A 45 -11.21 11.93 -10.59
C PHE A 45 -10.84 10.47 -10.79
N TRP A 46 -10.07 9.83 -9.91
CA TRP A 46 -9.73 8.41 -10.07
C TRP A 46 -10.96 7.53 -9.89
N ASN A 47 -11.35 6.85 -10.97
CA ASN A 47 -12.37 5.84 -10.95
C ASN A 47 -11.71 4.45 -10.82
N ARG A 48 -12.02 3.76 -9.71
CA ARG A 48 -11.46 2.44 -9.39
C ARG A 48 -11.85 1.35 -10.41
N GLU A 49 -13.06 1.42 -10.97
CA GLU A 49 -13.57 0.42 -11.91
C GLU A 49 -12.86 0.52 -13.26
N THR A 50 -12.71 1.74 -13.77
CA THR A 50 -12.07 1.99 -15.08
C THR A 50 -10.55 2.11 -14.99
N ARG A 51 -9.99 2.27 -13.79
CA ARG A 51 -8.56 2.53 -13.53
C ARG A 51 -8.04 3.75 -14.29
N ALA A 52 -8.86 4.79 -14.36
CA ALA A 52 -8.56 6.03 -15.08
C ALA A 52 -9.10 7.26 -14.33
N PHE A 53 -8.56 8.42 -14.65
CA PHE A 53 -9.13 9.69 -14.24
C PHE A 53 -10.33 10.02 -15.13
N GLU A 54 -11.50 10.24 -14.55
CA GLU A 54 -12.75 10.51 -15.25
C GLU A 54 -13.08 12.00 -15.23
N PHE A 55 -13.13 12.61 -16.41
CA PHE A 55 -13.52 14.00 -16.60
C PHE A 55 -14.77 14.09 -17.48
N PRO A 56 -15.52 15.20 -17.45
CA PRO A 56 -16.67 15.40 -18.35
C PRO A 56 -16.33 15.28 -19.84
N CYS A 57 -15.07 15.49 -20.21
CA CYS A 57 -14.58 15.37 -21.59
C CYS A 57 -13.98 14.00 -21.94
N GLY A 58 -13.97 13.04 -21.01
CA GLY A 58 -13.48 11.68 -21.23
C GLY A 58 -12.47 11.19 -20.19
N PHE A 59 -11.93 10.00 -20.42
CA PHE A 59 -10.95 9.37 -19.55
C PHE A 59 -9.52 9.83 -19.86
N ILE A 60 -8.73 10.03 -18.81
CA ILE A 60 -7.28 10.14 -18.88
C ILE A 60 -6.68 8.96 -18.12
N CYS A 61 -6.01 8.07 -18.84
CA CYS A 61 -5.29 6.95 -18.23
C CYS A 61 -3.83 7.37 -17.99
N PRO A 62 -3.31 7.28 -16.76
CA PRO A 62 -1.90 7.53 -16.53
C PRO A 62 -1.07 6.45 -17.25
N THR A 63 -0.02 6.86 -17.93
CA THR A 63 0.98 5.95 -18.49
C THR A 63 1.90 5.42 -17.39
N LEU A 64 2.66 4.37 -17.68
CA LEU A 64 3.68 3.86 -16.74
C LEU A 64 4.71 4.95 -16.37
N LEU A 65 5.04 5.83 -17.31
CA LEU A 65 5.96 6.94 -17.08
C LEU A 65 5.34 8.02 -16.18
N ASP A 66 4.04 8.29 -16.32
CA ASP A 66 3.33 9.21 -15.43
C ASP A 66 3.36 8.66 -14.00
N ILE A 67 3.05 7.36 -13.81
CA ILE A 67 3.11 6.72 -12.50
C ILE A 67 4.52 6.78 -11.91
N ALA A 68 5.56 6.50 -12.69
CA ALA A 68 6.96 6.62 -12.24
C ALA A 68 7.32 8.06 -11.84
N THR A 69 6.83 9.05 -12.57
CA THR A 69 7.07 10.47 -12.26
C THR A 69 6.34 10.90 -10.98
N ILE A 70 5.10 10.45 -10.81
CA ILE A 70 4.25 10.74 -9.63
C ILE A 70 4.84 10.11 -8.37
N THR A 71 5.22 8.84 -8.46
CA THR A 71 5.65 8.03 -7.32
C THR A 71 7.15 8.09 -7.07
N GLY A 72 7.95 8.52 -8.05
CA GLY A 72 9.41 8.42 -8.03
C GLY A 72 9.93 6.97 -8.14
N LEU A 73 9.05 5.99 -8.33
CA LEU A 73 9.44 4.59 -8.47
C LEU A 73 9.99 4.31 -9.88
N ALA A 74 10.97 3.42 -9.95
CA ALA A 74 11.51 3.00 -11.23
C ALA A 74 10.42 2.27 -12.05
N PRO A 75 10.16 2.66 -13.31
CA PRO A 75 9.21 1.96 -14.18
C PRO A 75 9.76 0.61 -14.69
N ILE A 76 10.90 0.18 -14.17
CA ILE A 76 11.63 -1.02 -14.56
C ILE A 76 11.66 -2.00 -13.39
N GLY A 77 11.48 -3.28 -13.67
CA GLY A 77 11.44 -4.33 -12.66
C GLY A 77 10.95 -5.64 -13.26
N ASP A 78 10.86 -6.66 -12.40
CA ASP A 78 10.35 -7.96 -12.80
C ASP A 78 8.86 -7.87 -13.16
N ARG A 79 8.47 -8.63 -14.17
CA ARG A 79 7.07 -8.66 -14.61
C ARG A 79 6.25 -9.41 -13.57
N PHE A 80 5.32 -8.72 -12.94
CA PHE A 80 4.32 -9.37 -12.10
C PHE A 80 3.33 -10.14 -12.98
N TYR A 81 3.12 -11.41 -12.68
CA TYR A 81 2.14 -12.27 -13.35
C TYR A 81 1.02 -12.57 -12.35
N PRO A 82 -0.11 -11.85 -12.40
CA PRO A 82 -1.23 -12.08 -11.48
C PRO A 82 -1.71 -13.53 -11.51
N ASP A 83 -1.70 -14.13 -12.70
CA ASP A 83 -2.16 -15.50 -12.93
C ASP A 83 -1.19 -16.57 -12.41
N ALA A 84 0.02 -16.20 -11.98
CA ALA A 84 0.96 -17.12 -11.35
C ALA A 84 0.58 -17.47 -9.90
N PHE A 85 -0.36 -16.72 -9.32
CA PHE A 85 -0.88 -16.96 -7.98
C PHE A 85 -2.33 -17.45 -8.11
N GLU A 86 -2.53 -18.77 -8.04
CA GLU A 86 -3.84 -19.40 -8.23
C GLU A 86 -4.78 -19.26 -7.02
N GLU A 87 -4.27 -18.89 -5.84
CA GLU A 87 -5.04 -18.81 -4.61
C GLU A 87 -5.39 -17.36 -4.25
N GLU A 88 -6.68 -17.04 -4.33
CA GLU A 88 -7.25 -15.89 -3.64
C GLU A 88 -7.03 -16.13 -2.13
N ILE A 89 -6.14 -15.35 -1.51
CA ILE A 89 -5.78 -15.52 -0.09
C ILE A 89 -7.07 -15.55 0.74
N SER A 90 -7.34 -16.68 1.39
CA SER A 90 -8.54 -16.79 2.20
C SER A 90 -8.47 -15.79 3.33
N ILE A 91 -9.50 -14.97 3.50
CA ILE A 91 -9.62 -14.03 4.64
C ILE A 91 -9.49 -14.76 5.99
N LYS A 92 -9.77 -16.07 6.05
CA LYS A 92 -9.60 -16.88 7.26
C LYS A 92 -8.13 -17.23 7.55
N GLU A 93 -7.28 -17.25 6.53
CA GLU A 93 -5.85 -17.55 6.63
C GLU A 93 -5.03 -16.33 7.04
N THR A 94 -5.56 -15.11 6.87
CA THR A 94 -4.85 -13.88 7.24
C THR A 94 -4.87 -13.60 8.75
N PHE A 95 -5.62 -14.39 9.55
CA PHE A 95 -5.82 -14.17 10.99
C PHE A 95 -6.35 -12.77 11.34
N ILE A 96 -6.98 -12.08 10.37
CA ILE A 96 -7.54 -10.74 10.55
C ILE A 96 -9.05 -10.85 10.81
N SER A 97 -9.43 -10.40 12.00
CA SER A 97 -10.79 -10.09 12.39
C SER A 97 -11.26 -8.75 11.82
N TRP A 98 -12.34 -8.81 11.04
CA TRP A 98 -13.01 -7.68 10.40
C TRP A 98 -14.17 -7.10 11.23
N ASP A 99 -14.30 -7.53 12.48
CA ASP A 99 -15.29 -7.00 13.43
C ASP A 99 -14.96 -5.56 13.87
N LYS A 100 -13.75 -5.08 13.57
CA LYS A 100 -13.28 -3.72 13.89
C LYS A 100 -13.89 -2.71 12.93
N LYS A 101 -14.98 -2.09 13.37
CA LYS A 101 -15.77 -1.12 12.58
C LYS A 101 -15.08 0.22 12.35
N THR A 102 -13.99 0.52 13.06
CA THR A 102 -13.24 1.77 12.89
C THR A 102 -11.77 1.48 12.63
N TYR A 103 -11.17 2.35 11.83
CA TYR A 103 -9.75 2.33 11.54
C TYR A 103 -8.88 2.36 12.81
N LEU A 104 -9.23 3.22 13.78
CA LEU A 104 -8.50 3.29 15.05
C LEU A 104 -8.62 1.98 15.86
N ALA A 105 -9.80 1.36 15.88
CA ALA A 105 -10.00 0.07 16.53
C ALA A 105 -9.21 -1.05 15.84
N PHE A 106 -9.10 -1.00 14.51
CA PHE A 106 -8.28 -1.94 13.74
C PHE A 106 -6.81 -1.82 14.13
N ILE A 107 -6.22 -0.62 14.06
CA ILE A 107 -4.80 -0.40 14.43
C ILE A 107 -4.52 -0.89 15.84
N ASN A 108 -5.33 -0.47 16.80
CA ASN A 108 -5.13 -0.82 18.21
C ASN A 108 -5.25 -2.34 18.48
N SER A 109 -5.88 -3.10 17.58
CA SER A 109 -6.02 -4.55 17.72
C SER A 109 -4.83 -5.33 17.20
N TYR A 110 -4.09 -4.78 16.22
CA TYR A 110 -2.99 -5.49 15.56
C TYR A 110 -1.61 -4.92 15.83
N ILE A 111 -1.51 -3.66 16.26
CA ILE A 111 -0.22 -3.08 16.61
C ILE A 111 0.38 -3.78 17.85
N GLY A 112 1.60 -4.29 17.71
CA GLY A 112 2.30 -4.95 18.80
C GLY A 112 2.78 -3.98 19.86
N LYS A 113 3.07 -4.49 21.06
CA LYS A 113 3.65 -3.68 22.14
C LYS A 113 5.10 -3.31 21.82
N PRO A 114 5.58 -2.13 22.25
CA PRO A 114 7.00 -1.81 22.16
C PRO A 114 7.87 -2.89 22.81
N GLY A 115 8.95 -3.31 22.13
CA GLY A 115 9.88 -4.32 22.63
C GLY A 115 9.47 -5.79 22.41
N THR A 116 8.28 -6.08 21.89
CA THR A 116 7.91 -7.46 21.48
C THR A 116 8.28 -7.72 20.03
N PRO A 117 8.54 -8.98 19.61
CA PRO A 117 8.70 -9.30 18.19
C PRO A 117 7.44 -8.94 17.39
N VAL A 118 7.62 -8.65 16.10
CA VAL A 118 6.51 -8.40 15.17
C VAL A 118 5.89 -9.74 14.80
N LEU A 119 4.58 -9.88 15.03
CA LEU A 119 3.84 -11.09 14.68
C LEU A 119 3.49 -11.08 13.18
N THR A 120 3.31 -12.27 12.60
CA THR A 120 2.85 -12.39 11.20
C THR A 120 1.51 -11.68 10.98
N SER A 121 0.55 -11.80 11.92
CA SER A 121 -0.72 -11.10 11.84
C SER A 121 -0.59 -9.57 11.95
N GLU A 122 0.38 -9.07 12.72
CA GLU A 122 0.71 -7.64 12.80
C GLU A 122 1.25 -7.14 11.45
N HIS A 123 2.13 -7.92 10.81
CA HIS A 123 2.69 -7.58 9.50
C HIS A 123 1.64 -7.64 8.38
N ILE A 124 0.80 -8.67 8.34
CA ILE A 124 -0.30 -8.76 7.36
C ILE A 124 -1.27 -7.60 7.57
N ALA A 125 -1.67 -7.31 8.82
CA ALA A 125 -2.55 -6.18 9.12
C ALA A 125 -1.91 -4.84 8.72
N PHE A 126 -0.59 -4.71 8.82
CA PHE A 126 0.16 -3.54 8.37
C PHE A 126 0.21 -3.40 6.83
N LEU A 127 0.25 -4.49 6.07
CA LEU A 127 0.20 -4.42 4.60
C LEU A 127 -1.21 -4.20 4.06
N MET A 128 -2.23 -4.48 4.87
CA MET A 128 -3.63 -4.20 4.56
C MET A 128 -4.07 -2.80 4.98
N TYR A 129 -3.20 -2.10 5.73
CA TYR A 129 -3.28 -0.66 5.98
C TYR A 129 -2.91 0.11 4.73
#